data_AF-A0A4Y2LZH9-F1
#
_entry.id   AF-A0A4Y2LZH9-F1
#
_cell.length_a   1.000
_cell.length_b   1.000
_cell.length_c   1.000
_cell.angle_alpha   90.00
_cell.angle_beta   90.00
_cell.angle_gamma   90.00
#
_symmetry.space_group_name_H-M   'P 1'
#
loop_
_entity.id
_entity.type
_entity.pdbx_description
1 polymer ?
#
loop_
_entity_poly.entity_id
_entity_poly.type
_entity_poly.pdbx_seq_one_letter_code
_entity_poly.pdbx_strand_id
1 'polypeptide(L)'
;MEERPIYQRVHVLCWRERTQVIDYSMPYLHSRDIRHGHPASRYLGTTSFCCIVQLQVWIAFLVSVHFVHVYSRSHIRKQSGQTTSSTLSVQRMPRAGNFRYIELKGSVNAEFLIQSDSPDIRKIGLAVVRNNWFEVLDFGQEIEDNKAIFGSRLLFIILHGKPPFSRVAIAEDGFGIWSVGVMVKKNFCCLERLNTMILRINSAGLYQKFIDDESFERQFYANTNRPSDDGVKKLGLDSFSGIFFLLVILHIASLFVFAAECFYYRRKKKKRI
;
A
#
# COMPACT_ATOMS: atom_id res chain seq x y z
N MET A 1 7.30 8.11 -29.57
CA MET A 1 8.16 7.89 -28.39
C MET A 1 7.30 8.21 -27.19
N GLU A 2 6.93 7.18 -26.44
CA GLU A 2 5.95 7.26 -25.34
C GLU A 2 6.73 7.01 -24.05
N GLU A 3 7.12 8.09 -23.38
CA GLU A 3 7.81 8.03 -22.10
C GLU A 3 6.79 7.72 -21.00
N ARG A 4 6.86 6.49 -20.47
CA ARG A 4 6.15 6.14 -19.24
C ARG A 4 7.08 6.34 -18.05
N PRO A 5 6.67 7.05 -16.99
CA PRO A 5 7.48 7.20 -15.79
C PRO A 5 7.56 5.85 -15.06
N ILE A 6 8.78 5.35 -14.91
CA ILE A 6 9.10 4.14 -14.16
C ILE A 6 9.17 4.53 -12.69
N TYR A 7 8.29 3.98 -11.87
CA TYR A 7 8.35 4.17 -10.42
C TYR A 7 9.53 3.39 -9.86
N GLN A 8 10.41 4.10 -9.16
CA GLN A 8 11.55 3.58 -8.42
C GLN A 8 11.04 2.63 -7.32
N ARG A 9 11.44 1.35 -7.34
CA ARG A 9 10.90 0.34 -6.42
C ARG A 9 11.91 -0.79 -6.18
N VAL A 10 12.78 -0.54 -5.21
CA VAL A 10 13.72 -1.53 -4.67
C VAL A 10 12.99 -2.44 -3.70
N HIS A 11 13.07 -3.76 -3.92
CA HIS A 11 12.48 -4.77 -3.03
C HIS A 11 13.57 -5.41 -2.15
N VAL A 12 13.46 -5.22 -0.84
CA VAL A 12 14.35 -5.81 0.16
C VAL A 12 13.60 -6.91 0.89
N LEU A 13 14.11 -8.16 0.84
CA LEU A 13 13.42 -9.29 1.46
C LEU A 13 13.87 -9.48 2.91
N CYS A 14 12.92 -9.71 3.82
CA CYS A 14 13.14 -9.42 5.24
C CYS A 14 12.61 -10.43 6.24
N TRP A 15 13.49 -10.93 7.10
CA TRP A 15 13.16 -11.82 8.22
C TRP A 15 12.23 -11.17 9.26
N ARG A 16 11.27 -11.94 9.80
CA ARG A 16 10.22 -11.44 10.72
C ARG A 16 10.56 -11.80 12.17
N GLU A 17 10.74 -10.80 13.03
CA GLU A 17 10.70 -10.95 14.50
C GLU A 17 9.31 -10.55 15.02
N ARG A 18 8.80 -11.25 16.04
CA ARG A 18 7.56 -10.88 16.73
C ARG A 18 7.88 -10.41 18.14
N THR A 19 7.48 -9.19 18.46
CA THR A 19 7.08 -8.76 19.79
C THR A 19 5.56 -8.61 19.79
N GLN A 20 4.86 -9.39 20.63
CA GLN A 20 3.40 -9.30 20.75
C GLN A 20 3.05 -8.27 21.83
N VAL A 21 2.34 -7.21 21.43
CA VAL A 21 1.60 -6.32 22.33
C VAL A 21 0.13 -6.47 21.97
N ILE A 22 -0.69 -6.85 22.95
CA ILE A 22 -2.13 -7.03 22.80
C ILE A 22 -2.79 -5.77 23.35
N ASP A 23 -3.57 -5.09 22.52
CA ASP A 23 -4.37 -3.93 22.92
C ASP A 23 -5.86 -4.31 22.89
N TYR A 24 -6.52 -4.19 24.04
CA TYR A 24 -7.95 -4.37 24.20
C TYR A 24 -8.58 -3.00 24.48
N SER A 25 -9.46 -2.52 23.59
CA SER A 25 -10.76 -1.91 23.92
C SER A 25 -11.29 -1.01 22.79
N MET A 26 -12.52 -1.30 22.35
CA MET A 26 -13.40 -0.32 21.73
C MET A 26 -14.73 -0.32 22.50
N PRO A 27 -15.29 0.84 22.88
CA PRO A 27 -16.65 0.91 23.38
C PRO A 27 -17.65 1.12 22.23
N TYR A 28 -18.71 0.33 22.28
CA TYR A 28 -19.93 0.47 21.49
C TYR A 28 -20.62 1.80 21.80
N LEU A 29 -21.08 2.50 20.76
CA LEU A 29 -22.01 3.63 20.91
C LEU A 29 -23.34 3.35 20.21
N HIS A 30 -24.36 3.89 20.87
CA HIS A 30 -25.72 3.40 20.99
C HIS A 30 -26.63 4.07 19.94
N SER A 31 -27.38 3.26 19.21
CA SER A 31 -28.38 3.70 18.24
C SER A 31 -29.59 4.31 18.97
N ARG A 32 -29.95 5.55 18.63
CA ARG A 32 -31.16 6.22 19.12
C ARG A 32 -32.21 6.32 18.02
N ASP A 33 -33.30 5.58 18.23
CA ASP A 33 -34.60 5.74 17.59
C ASP A 33 -35.18 7.13 17.85
N ILE A 34 -35.66 7.81 16.80
CA ILE A 34 -36.68 8.86 16.91
C ILE A 34 -37.69 8.68 15.77
N ARG A 35 -38.84 8.08 16.11
CA ARG A 35 -40.10 8.22 15.37
C ARG A 35 -40.89 9.37 16.00
N HIS A 36 -41.33 10.34 15.20
CA HIS A 36 -42.61 11.04 15.41
C HIS A 36 -43.18 11.42 14.04
N GLY A 37 -44.43 11.06 13.81
CA GLY A 37 -45.18 11.35 12.61
C GLY A 37 -46.02 12.62 12.73
N HIS A 38 -46.47 13.12 11.58
CA HIS A 38 -47.79 13.73 11.45
C HIS A 38 -48.28 13.61 9.99
N PRO A 39 -49.61 13.52 9.78
CA PRO A 39 -50.21 13.37 8.47
C PRO A 39 -50.82 14.70 7.97
N ALA A 40 -50.59 15.05 6.71
CA ALA A 40 -51.39 16.00 5.93
C ALA A 40 -50.84 16.02 4.49
N SER A 41 -51.57 16.26 3.42
CA SER A 41 -53.00 16.20 3.14
C SER A 41 -53.10 16.31 1.62
N ARG A 42 -54.08 15.61 1.05
CA ARG A 42 -54.55 15.58 -0.34
C ARG A 42 -54.29 16.86 -1.17
N TYR A 43 -53.43 16.75 -2.17
CA TYR A 43 -53.52 17.50 -3.44
C TYR A 43 -53.17 16.53 -4.57
N LEU A 44 -54.18 15.77 -5.00
CA LEU A 44 -54.08 14.76 -6.06
C LEU A 44 -54.91 15.25 -7.25
N GLY A 45 -54.24 15.56 -8.36
CA GLY A 45 -54.95 15.87 -9.60
C GLY A 45 -54.04 15.99 -10.82
N THR A 46 -52.88 16.64 -10.69
CA THR A 46 -51.99 16.88 -11.85
C THR A 46 -50.49 16.77 -11.54
N THR A 47 -50.11 16.58 -10.28
CA THR A 47 -48.72 16.43 -9.81
C THR A 47 -48.14 15.02 -9.98
N SER A 48 -48.98 14.00 -10.19
CA SER A 48 -48.56 12.58 -10.20
C SER A 48 -47.55 12.26 -11.31
N PHE A 49 -47.73 12.82 -12.51
CA PHE A 49 -46.76 12.62 -13.60
C PHE A 49 -45.40 13.25 -13.32
N CYS A 50 -45.37 14.40 -12.65
CA CYS A 50 -44.13 15.08 -12.31
C CYS A 50 -43.34 14.28 -11.26
N CYS A 51 -44.03 13.70 -10.26
CA CYS A 51 -43.41 12.82 -9.27
C CYS A 51 -42.80 11.55 -9.90
N ILE A 52 -43.47 10.93 -10.86
CA ILE A 52 -42.94 9.72 -11.52
C ILE A 52 -41.68 10.02 -12.32
N VAL A 53 -41.67 11.13 -13.08
CA VAL A 53 -40.48 11.55 -13.84
C VAL A 53 -39.34 11.95 -12.90
N GLN A 54 -39.64 12.70 -11.84
CA GLN A 54 -38.65 13.10 -10.83
C GLN A 54 -38.04 11.88 -10.13
N LEU A 55 -38.85 10.87 -9.81
CA LEU A 55 -38.40 9.61 -9.22
C LEU A 55 -37.49 8.83 -10.17
N GLN A 56 -37.84 8.76 -11.47
CA GLN A 56 -37.02 8.09 -12.49
C GLN A 56 -35.65 8.76 -12.64
N VAL A 57 -35.59 10.09 -12.64
CA VAL A 57 -34.33 10.85 -12.69
C VAL A 57 -33.47 10.58 -11.45
N TRP A 58 -34.10 10.56 -10.27
CA TRP A 58 -33.40 10.25 -9.01
C TRP A 58 -32.85 8.82 -8.97
N ILE A 59 -33.61 7.84 -9.46
CA ILE A 59 -33.15 6.44 -9.55
C ILE A 59 -31.97 6.34 -10.51
N ALA A 60 -32.05 6.96 -11.69
CA ALA A 60 -30.95 6.96 -12.66
C ALA A 60 -29.67 7.61 -12.07
N PHE A 61 -29.83 8.71 -11.33
CA PHE A 61 -28.72 9.35 -10.62
C PHE A 61 -28.07 8.41 -9.59
N LEU A 62 -28.87 7.80 -8.70
CA LEU A 62 -28.36 6.89 -7.67
C LEU A 62 -27.66 5.66 -8.28
N VAL A 63 -28.21 5.09 -9.36
CA VAL A 63 -27.58 3.97 -10.08
C VAL A 63 -26.23 4.39 -10.67
N SER A 64 -26.14 5.58 -11.27
CA SER A 64 -24.89 6.08 -11.83
C SER A 64 -23.82 6.31 -10.76
N VAL A 65 -24.17 6.91 -9.62
CA VAL A 65 -23.25 7.12 -8.48
C VAL A 65 -22.77 5.78 -7.92
N HIS A 66 -23.67 4.81 -7.75
CA HIS A 66 -23.30 3.47 -7.29
C HIS A 66 -22.37 2.76 -8.27
N PHE A 67 -22.64 2.86 -9.58
CA PHE A 67 -21.80 2.26 -10.61
C PHE A 67 -20.39 2.84 -10.59
N VAL A 68 -20.26 4.17 -10.47
CA VAL A 68 -18.96 4.86 -10.36
C VAL A 68 -18.21 4.44 -9.09
N HIS A 69 -18.91 4.34 -7.96
CA HIS A 69 -18.30 3.91 -6.70
C HIS A 69 -17.84 2.44 -6.73
N VAL A 70 -18.61 1.54 -7.36
CA VAL A 70 -18.22 0.14 -7.55
C VAL A 70 -17.04 0.04 -8.54
N TYR A 71 -17.08 0.82 -9.61
CA TYR A 71 -16.00 0.87 -10.60
C TYR A 71 -14.70 1.39 -9.99
N SER A 72 -14.74 2.49 -9.24
CA SER A 72 -13.57 3.04 -8.56
C SER A 72 -13.00 2.06 -7.53
N ARG A 73 -13.86 1.42 -6.72
CA ARG A 73 -13.42 0.33 -5.82
C ARG A 73 -12.76 -0.81 -6.58
N SER A 74 -13.30 -1.22 -7.73
CA SER A 74 -12.71 -2.30 -8.52
C SER A 74 -11.34 -1.93 -9.10
N HIS A 75 -11.15 -0.66 -9.50
CA HIS A 75 -9.90 -0.18 -10.04
C HIS A 75 -8.83 0.03 -8.96
N ILE A 76 -9.23 0.56 -7.80
CA ILE A 76 -8.39 0.63 -6.60
C ILE A 76 -8.00 -0.78 -6.14
N ARG A 77 -8.90 -1.77 -6.21
CA ARG A 77 -8.58 -3.16 -5.87
C ARG A 77 -7.56 -3.78 -6.83
N LYS A 78 -7.63 -3.43 -8.13
CA LYS A 78 -6.62 -3.86 -9.11
C LYS A 78 -5.24 -3.22 -8.86
N GLN A 79 -5.19 -1.96 -8.42
CA GLN A 79 -3.93 -1.32 -8.03
C GLN A 79 -3.39 -1.84 -6.68
N SER A 80 -4.28 -2.06 -5.71
CA SER A 80 -3.97 -2.60 -4.37
C SER A 80 -3.55 -4.08 -4.40
N GLY A 81 -4.15 -4.88 -5.29
CA GLY A 81 -3.80 -6.30 -5.49
C GLY A 81 -2.40 -6.54 -6.06
N GLN A 82 -1.72 -5.48 -6.52
CA GLN A 82 -0.35 -5.52 -7.03
C GLN A 82 0.65 -4.81 -6.08
N THR A 83 0.19 -4.33 -4.92
CA THR A 83 1.01 -3.62 -3.91
C THR A 83 1.17 -4.39 -2.60
N THR A 84 0.72 -5.64 -2.53
CA THR A 84 1.19 -6.52 -1.46
C THR A 84 2.59 -6.99 -1.84
N SER A 85 3.60 -6.36 -1.26
CA SER A 85 5.00 -6.81 -1.16
C SER A 85 5.12 -8.13 -0.37
N SER A 86 4.29 -9.08 -0.76
CA SER A 86 4.34 -10.47 -0.33
C SER A 86 5.43 -11.15 -1.13
N THR A 87 6.22 -11.99 -0.47
CA THR A 87 7.31 -12.82 -1.04
C THR A 87 6.93 -13.52 -2.35
N LEU A 88 5.64 -13.82 -2.53
CA LEU A 88 5.03 -14.40 -3.72
C LEU A 88 5.08 -13.52 -4.98
N SER A 89 5.05 -12.20 -4.84
CA SER A 89 5.21 -11.27 -5.97
C SER A 89 6.67 -11.20 -6.44
N VAL A 90 7.62 -11.35 -5.51
CA VAL A 90 9.05 -11.39 -5.78
C VAL A 90 9.45 -12.69 -6.50
N GLN A 91 8.79 -13.82 -6.18
CA GLN A 91 8.97 -15.10 -6.90
C GLN A 91 8.55 -15.05 -8.39
N ARG A 92 7.71 -14.10 -8.80
CA ARG A 92 7.36 -13.90 -10.23
C ARG A 92 8.34 -13.02 -10.99
N MET A 93 9.20 -12.26 -10.30
CA MET A 93 10.16 -11.34 -10.93
C MET A 93 11.25 -12.00 -11.79
N PRO A 94 11.73 -13.24 -11.52
CA PRO A 94 12.74 -13.88 -12.39
C PRO A 94 12.26 -14.08 -13.83
N ARG A 95 10.94 -14.07 -14.09
CA ARG A 95 10.38 -14.24 -15.43
C ARG A 95 10.37 -12.96 -16.28
N ALA A 96 10.61 -11.79 -15.67
CA ALA A 96 10.53 -10.49 -16.35
C ALA A 96 11.89 -9.93 -16.83
N GLY A 97 13.00 -10.64 -16.62
CA GLY A 97 14.28 -10.36 -17.28
C GLY A 97 14.93 -9.02 -16.91
N ASN A 98 15.38 -8.88 -15.65
CA ASN A 98 16.56 -8.07 -15.24
C ASN A 98 16.70 -7.88 -13.72
N PHE A 99 15.81 -8.46 -12.90
CA PHE A 99 15.97 -8.37 -11.45
C PHE A 99 17.11 -9.26 -10.94
N ARG A 100 18.08 -8.65 -10.26
CA ARG A 100 19.23 -9.31 -9.65
C ARG A 100 19.01 -9.41 -8.14
N TYR A 101 19.21 -10.61 -7.60
CA TYR A 101 19.27 -10.82 -6.16
C TYR A 101 20.73 -10.69 -5.74
N ILE A 102 21.01 -9.74 -4.87
CA ILE A 102 22.34 -9.47 -4.37
C ILE A 102 22.43 -10.01 -2.94
N GLU A 103 23.46 -10.81 -2.68
CA GLU A 103 23.82 -11.24 -1.33
C GLU A 103 25.04 -10.50 -0.81
N LEU A 104 25.07 -10.36 0.50
CA LEU A 104 26.22 -9.82 1.22
C LEU A 104 27.41 -10.77 1.11
N LYS A 105 28.55 -10.27 0.62
CA LYS A 105 29.78 -11.04 0.58
C LYS A 105 30.18 -11.48 1.98
N GLY A 106 30.44 -12.78 2.16
CA GLY A 106 30.78 -13.38 3.45
C GLY A 106 29.59 -13.76 4.32
N SER A 107 28.35 -13.56 3.85
CA SER A 107 27.16 -14.05 4.54
C SER A 107 26.92 -15.54 4.31
N VAL A 108 26.23 -16.18 5.26
CA VAL A 108 25.74 -17.58 5.15
C VAL A 108 24.38 -17.67 4.45
N ASN A 109 23.82 -16.54 4.02
CA ASN A 109 22.47 -16.45 3.48
C ASN A 109 22.34 -17.26 2.18
N ALA A 110 23.32 -17.17 1.28
CA ALA A 110 23.28 -17.89 0.01
C ALA A 110 23.23 -19.41 0.20
N GLU A 111 23.99 -19.94 1.17
CA GLU A 111 23.99 -21.36 1.50
C GLU A 111 22.66 -21.77 2.13
N PHE A 112 22.11 -20.95 3.03
CA PHE A 112 20.77 -21.17 3.59
C PHE A 112 19.69 -21.20 2.49
N LEU A 113 19.75 -20.26 1.53
CA LEU A 113 18.82 -20.22 0.41
C LEU A 113 18.88 -21.49 -0.43
N ILE A 114 20.08 -22.02 -0.67
CA ILE A 114 20.28 -23.27 -1.42
C ILE A 114 19.72 -24.49 -0.65
N GLN A 115 19.86 -24.50 0.67
CA GLN A 115 19.38 -25.58 1.54
C GLN A 115 17.87 -25.51 1.83
N SER A 116 17.19 -24.44 1.43
CA SER A 116 15.74 -24.29 1.64
C SER A 116 14.92 -25.40 0.96
N ASP A 117 13.94 -25.94 1.69
CA ASP A 117 12.97 -26.92 1.17
C ASP A 117 12.14 -26.35 0.00
N SER A 118 11.83 -25.05 0.06
CA SER A 118 11.08 -24.38 -0.99
C SER A 118 11.88 -24.35 -2.30
N PRO A 119 11.34 -24.91 -3.41
CA PRO A 119 12.05 -24.96 -4.68
C PRO A 119 12.30 -23.57 -5.27
N ASP A 120 11.45 -22.58 -4.97
CA ASP A 120 11.58 -21.23 -5.52
C ASP A 120 12.68 -20.43 -4.79
N ILE A 121 12.75 -20.56 -3.46
CA ILE A 121 13.85 -19.98 -2.66
C ILE A 121 15.19 -20.61 -3.06
N ARG A 122 15.20 -21.94 -3.22
CA ARG A 122 16.39 -22.67 -3.67
C ARG A 122 16.88 -22.23 -5.04
N LYS A 123 15.98 -21.97 -5.99
CA LYS A 123 16.35 -21.42 -7.30
C LYS A 123 17.00 -20.03 -7.18
N ILE A 124 16.52 -19.19 -6.25
CA ILE A 124 17.12 -17.87 -6.00
C ILE A 124 18.54 -18.05 -5.47
N GLY A 125 18.74 -18.87 -4.43
CA GLY A 125 20.07 -19.15 -3.86
C GLY A 125 21.04 -19.71 -4.91
N LEU A 126 20.59 -20.66 -5.72
CA LEU A 126 21.39 -21.22 -6.82
C LEU A 126 21.74 -20.16 -7.88
N ALA A 127 20.82 -19.25 -8.20
CA ALA A 127 21.09 -18.16 -9.15
C ALA A 127 22.13 -17.18 -8.61
N VAL A 128 22.06 -16.82 -7.33
CA VAL A 128 23.05 -15.95 -6.68
C VAL A 128 24.45 -16.55 -6.75
N VAL A 129 24.58 -17.83 -6.34
CA VAL A 129 25.88 -18.52 -6.35
C VAL A 129 26.41 -18.72 -7.77
N ARG A 130 25.55 -19.15 -8.71
CA ARG A 130 25.94 -19.40 -10.10
C ARG A 130 26.44 -18.14 -10.81
N ASN A 131 25.81 -16.99 -10.53
CA ASN A 131 26.14 -15.73 -11.19
C ASN A 131 27.11 -14.85 -10.38
N ASN A 132 27.59 -15.35 -9.23
CA ASN A 132 28.48 -14.64 -8.33
C ASN A 132 27.96 -13.24 -7.92
N TRP A 133 26.65 -13.14 -7.62
CA TRP A 133 26.00 -11.89 -7.22
C TRP A 133 26.24 -11.55 -5.74
N PHE A 134 27.51 -11.39 -5.39
CA PHE A 134 27.94 -10.97 -4.06
C PHE A 134 28.46 -9.54 -4.10
N GLU A 135 27.84 -8.65 -3.34
CA GLU A 135 28.30 -7.27 -3.17
C GLU A 135 28.67 -7.03 -1.70
N VAL A 136 29.60 -6.11 -1.48
CA VAL A 136 29.87 -5.58 -0.14
C VAL A 136 28.82 -4.51 0.11
N LEU A 137 28.12 -4.56 1.25
CA LEU A 137 27.16 -3.52 1.58
C LEU A 137 27.91 -2.19 1.72
N ASP A 138 27.63 -1.27 0.83
CA ASP A 138 27.91 0.13 1.06
C ASP A 138 26.66 0.78 1.63
N PHE A 139 26.72 1.10 2.92
CA PHE A 139 25.61 1.70 3.66
C PHE A 139 25.21 3.09 3.13
N GLY A 140 26.07 3.74 2.33
CA GLY A 140 25.80 5.03 1.70
C GLY A 140 25.20 4.96 0.31
N GLN A 141 25.21 3.80 -0.35
CA GLN A 141 24.81 3.69 -1.75
C GLN A 141 23.30 3.45 -1.88
N GLU A 142 22.66 4.18 -2.80
CA GLU A 142 21.27 3.91 -3.17
C GLU A 142 21.16 2.57 -3.90
N ILE A 143 20.20 1.76 -3.49
CA ILE A 143 19.97 0.46 -4.12
C ILE A 143 19.31 0.70 -5.50
N GLU A 144 19.84 0.08 -6.54
CA GLU A 144 19.30 0.19 -7.91
C GLU A 144 17.91 -0.46 -8.02
N ASP A 145 17.05 0.05 -8.91
CA ASP A 145 15.66 -0.41 -9.10
C ASP A 145 15.50 -1.88 -9.47
N ASN A 146 16.50 -2.45 -10.11
CA ASN A 146 16.52 -3.83 -10.55
C ASN A 146 17.32 -4.73 -9.59
N LYS A 147 17.67 -4.23 -8.40
CA LYS A 147 18.36 -5.00 -7.36
C LYS A 147 17.43 -5.28 -6.20
N ALA A 148 17.45 -6.53 -5.76
CA ALA A 148 16.84 -6.95 -4.52
C ALA A 148 17.95 -7.45 -3.60
N ILE A 149 18.07 -6.85 -2.42
CA ILE A 149 19.07 -7.26 -1.43
C ILE A 149 18.38 -8.15 -0.40
N PHE A 150 19.06 -9.24 -0.06
CA PHE A 150 18.64 -10.16 0.97
C PHE A 150 19.41 -9.89 2.27
N GLY A 151 18.71 -9.87 3.41
CA GLY A 151 19.35 -9.60 4.68
C GLY A 151 18.40 -9.42 5.86
N SER A 152 18.98 -9.05 7.01
CA SER A 152 18.21 -8.83 8.24
C SER A 152 17.27 -7.64 8.12
N ARG A 153 16.01 -7.83 8.52
CA ARG A 153 15.02 -6.75 8.56
C ARG A 153 15.39 -5.63 9.49
N LEU A 154 15.91 -5.99 10.65
CA LEU A 154 16.37 -5.01 11.61
C LEU A 154 17.48 -4.14 11.01
N LEU A 155 18.43 -4.76 10.30
CA LEU A 155 19.52 -4.04 9.65
C LEU A 155 18.98 -3.05 8.61
N PHE A 156 18.07 -3.48 7.73
CA PHE A 156 17.49 -2.58 6.72
C PHE A 156 16.65 -1.46 7.33
N ILE A 157 15.94 -1.72 8.42
CA ILE A 157 15.20 -0.70 9.16
C ILE A 157 16.14 0.35 9.75
N ILE A 158 17.25 -0.07 10.37
CA ILE A 158 18.23 0.86 10.93
C ILE A 158 18.87 1.70 9.82
N LEU A 159 19.19 1.09 8.68
CA LEU A 159 19.90 1.76 7.59
C LEU A 159 19.02 2.68 6.75
N HIS A 160 17.81 2.24 6.42
CA HIS A 160 16.94 2.93 5.46
C HIS A 160 15.68 3.53 6.10
N GLY A 161 15.47 3.33 7.39
CA GLY A 161 14.31 3.78 8.13
C GLY A 161 13.14 2.79 8.09
N LYS A 162 12.06 3.14 8.79
CA LYS A 162 10.84 2.32 8.82
C LYS A 162 9.84 2.74 7.74
N PRO A 163 9.09 1.79 7.14
CA PRO A 163 7.91 2.13 6.34
C PRO A 163 6.90 2.96 7.16
N PRO A 164 6.16 3.91 6.55
CA PRO A 164 6.09 4.25 5.12
C PRO A 164 7.17 5.23 4.64
N PHE A 165 8.07 5.66 5.52
CA PHE A 165 9.03 6.73 5.23
C PHE A 165 10.40 6.24 4.75
N SER A 166 10.61 4.93 4.75
CA SER A 166 11.80 4.29 4.16
C SER A 166 11.90 4.56 2.66
N ARG A 167 13.14 4.76 2.18
CA ARG A 167 13.43 4.89 0.74
C ARG A 167 13.36 3.56 -0.01
N VAL A 168 13.49 2.46 0.71
CA VAL A 168 13.49 1.11 0.15
C VAL A 168 12.23 0.38 0.59
N ALA A 169 11.63 -0.38 -0.32
CA ALA A 169 10.48 -1.20 0.03
C ALA A 169 10.98 -2.46 0.73
N ILE A 170 10.69 -2.54 2.03
CA ILE A 170 11.00 -3.70 2.83
C ILE A 170 9.81 -4.67 2.74
N ALA A 171 10.05 -5.91 2.32
CA ALA A 171 9.04 -6.95 2.29
C ALA A 171 8.54 -7.25 3.70
N GLU A 172 7.22 -7.43 3.84
CA GLU A 172 6.63 -7.76 5.14
C GLU A 172 6.92 -9.21 5.56
N ASP A 173 7.03 -10.07 4.55
CA ASP A 173 7.30 -11.49 4.69
C ASP A 173 8.80 -11.76 4.76
N GLY A 174 9.17 -12.67 5.65
CA GLY A 174 10.52 -13.18 5.80
C GLY A 174 10.62 -14.65 5.47
N PHE A 175 11.83 -15.06 5.13
CA PHE A 175 12.13 -16.46 4.82
C PHE A 175 12.29 -17.34 6.09
N GLY A 176 11.95 -16.79 7.26
CA GLY A 176 11.99 -17.44 8.57
C GLY A 176 12.33 -16.47 9.70
N ILE A 177 13.04 -16.96 10.73
CA ILE A 177 13.38 -16.23 11.95
C ILE A 177 14.85 -16.49 12.30
N TRP A 178 15.62 -15.43 12.55
CA TRP A 178 16.99 -15.53 13.04
C TRP A 178 17.09 -14.83 14.38
N SER A 179 17.74 -15.48 15.34
CA SER A 179 18.09 -14.89 16.62
C SER A 179 19.50 -14.33 16.56
N VAL A 180 19.67 -13.05 16.90
CA VAL A 180 21.00 -12.47 17.12
C VAL A 180 21.44 -12.81 18.54
N GLY A 181 22.66 -13.35 18.68
CA GLY A 181 23.25 -13.72 19.96
C GLY A 181 24.56 -12.99 20.21
N VAL A 182 24.88 -12.76 21.48
CA VAL A 182 26.19 -12.25 21.88
C VAL A 182 27.14 -13.42 22.06
N MET A 183 28.18 -13.49 21.24
CA MET A 183 29.24 -14.49 21.39
C MET A 183 30.19 -14.08 22.51
N VAL A 184 30.44 -14.99 23.46
CA VAL A 184 31.40 -14.79 24.54
C VAL A 184 32.47 -15.89 24.53
N LYS A 185 33.64 -15.61 25.11
CA LYS A 185 34.71 -16.59 25.27
C LYS A 185 34.21 -17.79 26.08
N LYS A 186 34.70 -18.99 25.74
CA LYS A 186 34.50 -20.19 26.57
C LYS A 186 34.96 -19.92 28.01
N ASN A 187 34.12 -20.28 28.97
CA ASN A 187 34.31 -20.04 30.42
C ASN A 187 34.30 -18.55 30.82
N PHE A 188 33.50 -17.72 30.16
CA PHE A 188 33.25 -16.35 30.61
C PHE A 188 32.61 -16.34 32.01
N CYS A 189 33.29 -15.74 32.98
CA CYS A 189 32.92 -15.80 34.40
C CYS A 189 31.58 -15.12 34.75
N CYS A 190 31.07 -14.24 33.88
CA CYS A 190 29.90 -13.41 34.16
C CYS A 190 28.73 -13.67 33.21
N LEU A 191 28.62 -14.87 32.63
CA LEU A 191 27.58 -15.20 31.65
C LEU A 191 26.16 -14.98 32.20
N GLU A 192 25.91 -15.43 33.44
CA GLU A 192 24.61 -15.27 34.09
C GLU A 192 24.24 -13.80 34.34
N ARG A 193 25.22 -12.99 34.75
CA ARG A 193 25.04 -11.55 34.95
C ARG A 193 24.77 -10.84 33.63
N LEU A 194 25.47 -11.21 32.56
CA LEU A 194 25.24 -10.67 31.22
C LEU A 194 23.83 -11.01 30.72
N ASN A 195 23.41 -12.27 30.83
CA ASN A 195 22.06 -12.69 30.44
C ASN A 195 20.98 -11.93 31.21
N THR A 196 21.15 -11.76 32.52
CA THR A 196 20.23 -10.99 33.35
C THR A 196 20.16 -9.53 32.90
N MET A 197 21.29 -8.91 32.55
CA MET A 197 21.32 -7.54 32.02
C MET A 197 20.60 -7.43 30.67
N ILE A 198 20.87 -8.36 29.74
CA ILE A 198 20.22 -8.37 28.42
C ILE A 198 18.70 -8.51 28.58
N LEU A 199 18.24 -9.43 29.42
CA LEU A 199 16.81 -9.61 29.70
C LEU A 199 16.19 -8.35 30.31
N ARG A 200 16.87 -7.69 31.25
CA ARG A 200 16.40 -6.42 31.84
C ARG A 200 16.28 -5.31 30.81
N ILE A 201 17.27 -5.16 29.93
CA ILE A 201 17.26 -4.16 28.84
C ILE A 201 16.07 -4.43 27.91
N ASN A 202 15.86 -5.70 27.54
CA ASN A 202 14.74 -6.07 26.67
C ASN A 202 13.38 -5.84 27.37
N SER A 203 13.22 -6.27 28.62
CA SER A 203 11.97 -6.09 29.39
C SER A 203 11.64 -4.62 29.67
N ALA A 204 12.65 -3.75 29.75
CA ALA A 204 12.46 -2.32 29.91
C ALA A 204 12.09 -1.62 28.58
N GLY A 205 12.05 -2.35 27.46
CA GLY A 205 11.81 -1.77 26.14
C GLY A 205 12.96 -0.90 25.60
N LEU A 206 14.09 -0.85 26.30
CA LEU A 206 15.25 -0.03 25.91
C LEU A 206 15.83 -0.48 24.57
N TYR A 207 15.79 -1.78 24.28
CA TYR A 207 16.22 -2.32 22.99
C TYR A 207 15.39 -1.77 21.83
N GLN A 208 14.06 -1.80 21.95
CA GLN A 208 13.16 -1.28 20.93
C GLN A 208 13.34 0.23 20.76
N LYS A 209 13.46 0.97 21.86
CA LYS A 209 13.73 2.40 21.83
C LYS A 209 15.02 2.72 21.09
N PHE A 210 16.11 2.00 21.36
CA PHE A 210 17.39 2.21 20.69
C PHE A 210 17.28 2.03 19.18
N ILE A 211 16.60 0.97 18.73
CA ILE A 211 16.36 0.73 17.30
C ILE A 211 15.53 1.86 16.69
N ASP A 212 14.50 2.30 17.40
CA ASP A 212 13.58 3.33 16.92
C ASP A 212 14.31 4.67 16.78
N ASP A 213 15.08 5.06 17.79
CA ASP A 213 15.88 6.29 17.81
C ASP A 213 16.93 6.29 16.69
N GLU A 214 17.72 5.21 16.55
CA GLU A 214 18.72 5.07 15.48
C GLU A 214 18.09 5.09 14.09
N SER A 215 16.99 4.34 13.89
CA SER A 215 16.29 4.31 12.60
C SER A 215 15.69 5.66 12.25
N PHE A 216 15.18 6.40 13.25
CA PHE A 216 14.63 7.73 13.09
C PHE A 216 15.71 8.75 12.74
N GLU A 217 16.84 8.74 13.44
CA GLU A 217 17.97 9.63 13.19
C GLU A 217 18.51 9.44 11.77
N ARG A 218 18.75 8.18 11.37
CA ARG A 218 19.18 7.84 10.00
C ARG A 218 18.21 8.32 8.94
N GLN A 219 16.92 8.09 9.17
CA GLN A 219 15.87 8.55 8.28
C GLN A 219 15.78 10.08 8.22
N PHE A 220 15.97 10.75 9.35
CA PHE A 220 15.98 12.21 9.43
C PHE A 220 17.12 12.78 8.57
N TYR A 221 18.35 12.29 8.74
CA TYR A 221 19.49 12.70 7.91
C TYR A 221 19.29 12.41 6.42
N ALA A 222 18.71 11.25 6.10
CA ALA A 222 18.37 10.93 4.72
C ALA A 222 17.35 11.94 4.17
N ASN A 223 16.34 12.34 4.93
CA ASN A 223 15.32 13.25 4.43
C ASN A 223 15.78 14.72 4.38
N THR A 224 16.58 15.19 5.33
CA THR A 224 17.10 16.57 5.33
C THR A 224 18.10 16.83 4.21
N ASN A 225 18.87 15.82 3.82
CA ASN A 225 19.83 15.94 2.72
C ASN A 225 19.19 15.80 1.34
N ARG A 226 17.87 15.67 1.24
CA ARG A 226 17.19 15.71 -0.05
C ARG A 226 17.17 17.16 -0.56
N PRO A 227 17.58 17.43 -1.81
CA PRO A 227 17.05 18.59 -2.50
C PRO A 227 15.52 18.47 -2.42
N SER A 228 14.84 19.53 -2.03
CA SER A 228 13.38 19.57 -1.86
C SER A 228 12.72 18.94 -3.08
N ASP A 229 12.36 17.66 -2.94
CA ASP A 229 11.60 16.96 -3.94
C ASP A 229 10.19 17.50 -3.76
N ASP A 230 9.78 18.36 -4.70
CA ASP A 230 8.40 18.83 -4.85
C ASP A 230 7.39 17.65 -5.02
N GLY A 231 7.89 16.40 -4.98
CA GLY A 231 7.25 15.10 -4.87
C GLY A 231 6.30 14.87 -3.68
N VAL A 232 5.68 15.91 -3.12
CA VAL A 232 4.27 15.73 -2.80
C VAL A 232 3.62 15.47 -4.15
N LYS A 233 3.38 14.20 -4.48
CA LYS A 233 2.71 13.79 -5.70
C LYS A 233 1.36 14.49 -5.73
N LYS A 234 1.34 15.71 -6.29
CA LYS A 234 0.13 16.50 -6.52
C LYS A 234 -0.78 15.52 -7.24
N LEU A 235 -1.95 15.23 -6.68
CA LEU A 235 -2.87 14.31 -7.32
C LEU A 235 -3.07 14.81 -8.75
N GLY A 236 -2.47 14.11 -9.70
CA GLY A 236 -2.49 14.54 -11.09
C GLY A 236 -3.94 14.57 -11.54
N LEU A 237 -4.30 15.59 -12.32
CA LEU A 237 -5.65 15.69 -12.91
C LEU A 237 -6.02 14.42 -13.70
N ASP A 238 -5.02 13.65 -14.15
CA ASP A 238 -5.17 12.32 -14.74
C ASP A 238 -5.96 11.34 -13.86
N SER A 239 -5.77 11.39 -12.54
CA SER A 239 -6.50 10.54 -11.58
C SER A 239 -7.98 10.96 -11.45
N PHE A 240 -8.31 12.21 -11.80
CA PHE A 240 -9.68 12.74 -11.78
C PHE A 240 -10.34 12.76 -13.17
N SER A 241 -9.61 12.43 -14.23
CA SER A 241 -10.09 12.46 -15.61
C SER A 241 -11.45 11.76 -15.78
N GLY A 242 -11.61 10.58 -15.16
CA GLY A 242 -12.86 9.82 -15.19
C GLY A 242 -14.07 10.56 -14.61
N ILE A 243 -13.88 11.34 -13.53
CA ILE A 243 -14.95 12.14 -12.92
C ILE A 243 -15.36 13.30 -13.83
N PHE A 244 -14.39 13.95 -14.48
CA PHE A 244 -14.67 15.01 -15.45
C PHE A 244 -15.44 14.49 -16.67
N PHE A 245 -15.09 13.31 -17.20
CA PHE A 245 -15.83 12.70 -18.31
C PHE A 245 -17.28 12.37 -17.93
N LEU A 246 -17.50 11.83 -16.74
CA LEU A 246 -18.85 11.53 -16.24
C LEU A 246 -19.69 12.80 -16.11
N LEU A 247 -19.10 13.88 -15.58
CA LEU A 247 -19.77 15.17 -15.45
C LEU A 247 -20.25 15.71 -16.82
N VAL A 248 -19.38 15.63 -17.83
CA VAL A 248 -19.68 16.07 -19.20
C VAL A 248 -20.80 15.24 -19.82
N ILE A 249 -20.75 13.90 -19.68
CA ILE A 249 -21.79 13.01 -20.22
C ILE A 249 -23.15 13.30 -19.58
N LEU A 250 -23.19 13.49 -18.25
CA LEU A 250 -24.43 13.82 -17.55
C LEU A 250 -25.00 15.17 -18.00
N HIS A 251 -24.16 16.17 -18.24
CA HIS A 251 -24.61 17.49 -18.73
C HIS A 251 -25.20 17.39 -20.15
N ILE A 252 -24.55 16.63 -21.04
CA ILE A 252 -25.07 16.41 -22.39
C ILE A 252 -26.42 15.68 -22.34
N ALA A 253 -26.55 14.65 -21.52
CA ALA A 253 -27.81 13.93 -21.33
C ALA A 253 -28.93 14.85 -20.81
N SER A 254 -28.64 15.71 -19.84
CA SER A 254 -29.59 16.69 -19.31
C SER A 254 -30.07 17.68 -20.37
N LEU A 255 -29.15 18.18 -21.21
CA LEU A 255 -29.50 19.08 -22.32
C LEU A 255 -30.39 18.38 -23.36
N PHE A 256 -30.12 17.10 -23.66
CA PHE A 256 -30.93 16.31 -24.58
C PHE A 256 -32.38 16.13 -24.08
N VAL A 257 -32.55 15.80 -22.79
CA VAL A 257 -33.88 15.67 -22.19
C VAL A 257 -34.64 16.99 -22.24
N PHE A 258 -34.00 18.09 -21.88
CA PHE A 258 -34.60 19.43 -21.93
C PHE A 258 -35.02 19.83 -23.36
N ALA A 259 -34.17 19.55 -24.35
CA ALA A 259 -34.50 19.78 -25.76
C ALA A 259 -35.70 18.94 -26.21
N ALA A 260 -35.75 17.67 -25.84
CA ALA A 260 -36.86 16.77 -26.16
C ALA A 260 -38.19 17.26 -25.56
N GLU A 261 -38.19 17.72 -24.31
CA GLU A 261 -39.36 18.31 -23.66
C GLU A 261 -39.82 19.59 -24.37
N CYS A 262 -38.90 20.48 -24.73
CA CYS A 262 -39.21 21.69 -25.49
C CYS A 262 -39.85 21.37 -26.85
N PHE A 263 -39.32 20.38 -27.57
CA PHE A 263 -39.87 19.91 -28.84
C PHE A 263 -41.27 19.31 -28.68
N TYR A 264 -41.46 18.48 -27.66
CA TYR A 264 -42.75 17.87 -27.36
C TYR A 264 -43.81 18.93 -27.00
N TYR A 265 -43.45 19.90 -26.16
CA TYR A 265 -44.32 21.00 -25.78
C TYR A 265 -44.72 21.86 -26.97
N ARG A 266 -43.77 22.23 -27.83
CA ARG A 266 -44.03 22.99 -29.06
C ARG A 266 -44.96 22.22 -30.01
N ARG A 267 -44.75 20.91 -30.20
CA ARG A 267 -45.64 20.07 -31.03
C ARG A 267 -47.06 19.99 -30.45
N LYS A 268 -47.19 19.86 -29.13
CA LYS A 268 -48.51 19.78 -28.46
C LYS A 268 -49.26 21.11 -28.54
N LYS A 269 -48.57 22.26 -28.47
CA LYS A 269 -49.18 23.59 -28.65
C LYS A 269 -49.67 23.80 -30.08
N LYS A 270 -48.89 23.37 -31.09
CA LYS A 270 -49.26 23.51 -32.52
C LYS A 270 -50.47 22.66 -32.94
N LYS A 271 -50.73 21.52 -32.27
CA LYS A 271 -51.91 20.68 -32.52
C LYS A 271 -53.21 21.17 -31.83
N ARG A 272 -53.11 22.20 -30.99
CA ARG A 272 -54.25 22.70 -30.19
C ARG A 272 -54.83 24.03 -30.71
N ILE A 273 -54.30 24.52 -31.83
CA ILE A 273 -54.80 25.63 -32.65
C ILE A 273 -55.29 25.00 -33.94
#